data_AF-A0A1I3ZHH7-F1
#
_entry.id   AF-A0A1I3ZHH7-F1
#
_cell.length_a   1.000
_cell.length_b   1.000
_cell.length_c   1.000
_cell.angle_alpha   90.00
_cell.angle_beta   90.00
_cell.angle_gamma   90.00
#
_symmetry.space_group_name_H-M   'P 1'
#
loop_
_entity.id
_entity.type
_entity.pdbx_description
1 polymer ?
#
loop_
_entity_poly.entity_id
_entity_poly.type
_entity_poly.pdbx_seq_one_letter_code
_entity_poly.pdbx_strand_id
1 'polypeptide(L)' 'MSEPEWNSTTTPEEGSIVHVLAEDDFGQYPVPFRILFKDDRWWNAHTGEELEVFVAGWREASDTD' A
#
# COMPACT_ATOMS: atom_id res chain seq x y z
N MET A 1 16.68 15.33 2.40
CA MET A 1 16.32 14.11 1.66
C MET A 1 14.87 13.88 1.97
N SER A 2 13.97 14.21 1.05
CA SER A 2 12.54 14.00 1.28
C SER A 2 12.29 12.50 1.26
N GLU A 3 11.92 11.94 2.40
CA GLU A 3 11.38 10.59 2.47
C GLU A 3 10.21 10.52 1.47
N PRO A 4 10.07 9.44 0.69
CA PRO A 4 8.97 9.33 -0.26
C PRO A 4 7.66 9.48 0.51
N GLU A 5 6.96 10.58 0.26
CA GLU A 5 5.79 11.00 1.01
C GLU A 5 4.67 10.00 0.70
N TRP A 6 4.33 9.16 1.67
CA TRP A 6 3.19 8.24 1.55
C TRP A 6 1.91 9.08 1.39
N ASN A 7 1.15 8.82 0.34
CA ASN A 7 -0.16 9.42 0.14
C ASN A 7 -1.14 8.85 1.17
N SER A 8 -1.59 9.68 2.10
CA SER A 8 -2.55 9.34 3.15
C SER A 8 -3.91 10.03 2.97
N THR A 9 -4.06 10.85 1.93
CA THR A 9 -5.24 11.70 1.70
C THR A 9 -6.12 11.22 0.54
N THR A 10 -5.58 10.36 -0.31
CA THR A 10 -6.23 9.83 -1.52
C THR A 10 -6.12 8.31 -1.55
N THR A 11 -6.98 7.66 -2.31
CA THR A 11 -6.84 6.25 -2.69
C THR A 11 -6.19 6.16 -4.08
N PRO A 12 -5.41 5.10 -4.36
CA PRO A 12 -4.89 4.87 -5.70
C PRO A 12 -6.03 4.50 -6.67
N GLU A 13 -5.72 4.47 -7.97
CA GLU A 13 -6.67 4.03 -8.99
C GLU A 13 -7.02 2.56 -8.82
N GLU A 14 -8.29 2.20 -9.08
CA GLU A 14 -8.75 0.81 -9.00
C GLU A 14 -7.96 -0.09 -9.96
N GLY A 15 -7.45 -1.21 -9.46
CA GLY A 15 -6.59 -2.13 -10.20
C GLY A 15 -5.10 -1.78 -10.15
N SER A 16 -4.70 -0.69 -9.50
CA SER A 16 -3.29 -0.30 -9.39
C SER A 16 -2.51 -1.15 -8.39
N ILE A 17 -1.25 -1.40 -8.72
CA ILE A 17 -0.29 -2.04 -7.83
C ILE A 17 0.57 -0.96 -7.17
N VAL A 18 0.58 -0.94 -5.85
CA VAL A 18 1.22 0.10 -5.03
C VAL A 18 2.04 -0.52 -3.90
N HIS A 19 2.91 0.28 -3.29
CA HIS A 19 3.39 0.00 -1.94
C HIS A 19 2.44 0.65 -0.94
N VAL A 20 2.25 0.02 0.23
CA VAL A 20 1.46 0.59 1.32
C VAL A 20 2.26 0.70 2.61
N LEU A 21 1.91 1.69 3.41
CA LEU A 21 2.29 1.86 4.79
C LEU A 21 1.15 1.34 5.65
N ALA A 22 1.37 0.22 6.33
CA ALA A 22 0.43 -0.30 7.30
C ALA A 22 0.63 0.40 8.64
N GLU A 23 -0.44 0.50 9.43
CA GLU A 23 -0.40 0.94 10.81
C GLU A 23 -1.10 -0.08 11.70
N ASP A 24 -0.46 -0.42 12.81
CA ASP A 24 -1.04 -1.20 13.89
C ASP A 24 -0.66 -0.60 15.26
N ASP A 25 -0.96 -1.31 16.35
CA ASP A 25 -0.69 -0.88 17.73
C ASP A 25 0.79 -0.56 18.00
N PHE A 26 1.71 -1.15 17.24
CA PHE A 26 3.16 -0.94 17.33
C PHE A 26 3.66 0.24 16.47
N GLY A 27 2.79 0.82 15.63
CA GLY A 27 3.08 1.98 14.79
C GLY A 27 3.00 1.68 13.29
N GLN A 28 3.64 2.56 12.50
CA GLN A 28 3.61 2.49 11.05
C GLN A 28 4.80 1.72 10.48
N TYR A 29 4.54 0.82 9.53
CA TYR A 29 5.57 0.04 8.85
C TYR A 29 5.24 -0.18 7.37
N PRO A 30 6.24 -0.10 6.47
CA PRO A 30 6.02 -0.36 5.06
C PRO A 30 5.82 -1.86 4.83
N VAL A 31 4.76 -2.21 4.11
CA VAL A 31 4.53 -3.61 3.73
C VAL A 31 5.57 -4.01 2.68
N PRO A 32 6.34 -5.10 2.88
CA PRO A 32 7.50 -5.44 2.05
C PRO A 32 7.14 -6.06 0.70
N PHE A 33 5.85 -6.17 0.38
CA PHE A 33 5.33 -6.70 -0.88
C PHE A 33 4.35 -5.74 -1.52
N ARG A 34 4.12 -5.94 -2.82
CA ARG A 34 3.23 -5.12 -3.63
C ARG A 34 1.77 -5.41 -3.28
N ILE A 35 0.96 -4.36 -3.19
CA ILE A 35 -0.46 -4.43 -2.89
C ILE A 35 -1.28 -3.97 -4.09
N LEU A 36 -2.29 -4.75 -4.45
CA LEU A 36 -3.31 -4.40 -5.42
C LEU A 36 -4.45 -3.68 -4.68
N PHE A 37 -4.81 -2.49 -5.14
CA PHE A 37 -6.03 -1.82 -4.69
C PHE A 37 -7.19 -2.20 -5.61
N LYS A 38 -8.24 -2.82 -5.07
CA LYS A 38 -9.40 -3.29 -5.83
C LYS A 38 -10.62 -3.40 -4.91
N ASP A 39 -11.79 -3.00 -5.41
CA ASP A 39 -13.06 -3.09 -4.67
C ASP A 39 -13.00 -2.33 -3.33
N ASP A 40 -12.35 -1.15 -3.34
CA ASP A 40 -12.07 -0.33 -2.15
C ASP A 40 -11.27 -1.06 -1.05
N ARG A 41 -10.57 -2.14 -1.42
CA ARG A 41 -9.80 -3.01 -0.52
C ARG A 41 -8.37 -3.20 -1.00
N TRP A 42 -7.55 -3.66 -0.08
CA TRP A 42 -6.13 -3.90 -0.28
C TRP A 42 -5.88 -5.40 -0.34
N TRP A 43 -5.22 -5.85 -1.40
CA TRP A 43 -4.96 -7.27 -1.66
C TRP A 43 -3.48 -7.47 -1.92
N ASN A 44 -2.89 -8.55 -1.40
CA ASN A 44 -1.54 -8.93 -1.75
C ASN A 44 -1.48 -9.24 -3.26
N ALA A 45 -0.69 -8.48 -4.02
CA ALA A 45 -0.62 -8.64 -5.48
C ALA A 45 0.02 -9.98 -5.90
N HIS A 46 0.76 -10.64 -4.98
CA HIS A 46 1.39 -11.93 -5.22
C HIS A 46 0.50 -13.12 -4.84
N THR A 47 -0.08 -13.11 -3.64
CA THR A 47 -0.87 -14.25 -3.14
C THR A 47 -2.37 -14.13 -3.41
N GLY A 48 -2.87 -12.92 -3.65
CA GLY A 48 -4.29 -12.65 -3.79
C GLY A 48 -5.07 -12.66 -2.47
N GLU A 49 -4.38 -12.64 -1.32
CA GLU A 49 -5.00 -12.55 0.00
C GLU A 49 -5.36 -11.11 0.35
N GLU A 50 -6.49 -10.89 1.03
CA GLU A 50 -6.89 -9.57 1.51
C GLU A 50 -5.95 -9.13 2.64
N LEU A 51 -5.54 -7.86 2.62
CA LEU A 51 -4.69 -7.29 3.64
C LEU A 51 -5.57 -6.82 4.82
N GLU A 52 -5.55 -7.59 5.91
CA GLU A 52 -6.33 -7.34 7.12
C GLU A 52 -5.66 -6.34 8.08
N VAL A 53 -5.08 -5.25 7.56
CA VAL A 53 -4.45 -4.19 8.38
C VAL A 53 -4.90 -2.81 7.92
N PHE A 54 -4.77 -1.81 8.79
CA PHE A 54 -5.08 -0.43 8.40
C PHE A 54 -3.97 0.12 7.50
N VAL A 55 -4.35 0.63 6.33
CA VAL A 55 -3.43 1.30 5.41
C VAL A 55 -3.43 2.79 5.72
N ALA A 56 -2.35 3.26 6.35
CA ALA A 56 -2.14 4.66 6.71
C ALA A 56 -1.66 5.50 5.51
N GLY A 57 -1.09 4.87 4.49
CA GLY A 57 -0.75 5.55 3.25
C GLY A 57 -0.26 4.61 2.16
N TRP A 58 -0.10 5.13 0.95
CA TRP A 58 0.38 4.37 -0.19
C TRP A 58 1.31 5.19 -1.08
N ARG A 59 2.04 4.53 -1.97
CA ARG A 59 2.79 5.17 -3.05
C ARG A 59 2.82 4.26 -4.26
N GLU A 60 2.95 4.84 -5.44
CA GLU A 60 3.09 4.09 -6.68
C GLU A 60 4.22 3.06 -6.56
N ALA A 61 3.98 1.84 -7.03
CA ALA A 61 5.05 0.87 -7.22
C ALA A 61 5.85 1.32 -8.44
N SER A 62 6.78 2.26 -8.25
CA SER A 62 7.70 2.65 -9.32
C SER A 62 8.39 1.39 -9.81
N ASP A 63 8.10 1.01 -11.05
CA ASP A 63 8.81 -0.03 -11.78
C ASP A 63 10.20 0.53 -12.09
N THR A 64 11.10 0.45 -11.12
CA THR A 64 12.51 0.72 -11.31
C THR A 64 13.25 -0.55 -10.89
N ASP A 65 13.15 -1.55 -11.76
CA ASP A 65 14.21 -2.53 -12.00
C ASP A 65 14.41 -2.68 -13.52
#